data_AF-A0A496VUN1-F1
#
_entry.id   AF-A0A496VUN1-F1
#
_cell.length_a   1.000
_cell.length_b   1.000
_cell.length_c   1.000
_cell.angle_alpha   90.00
_cell.angle_beta   90.00
_cell.angle_gamma   90.00
#
_symmetry.space_group_name_H-M   'P 1'
#
loop_
_entity.id
_entity.type
_entity.pdbx_description
1 polymer ?
#
loop_
_entity_poly.entity_id
_entity_poly.type
_entity_poly.pdbx_seq_one_letter_code
_entity_poly.pdbx_strand_id
1 'polypeptide(L)' 'MKTFKNYPIQELKLIYNVLHAQLPNHPELIDSELLQDLQRFILQQAESAGVDIAQPIEWANWLITSNPNTSFPKG' A
#
# COMPACT_ATOMS: atom_id res chain seq x y z
N MET A 1 17.29 9.98 -5.79
CA MET A 1 16.20 9.60 -4.87
C MET A 1 15.79 8.17 -5.17
N LYS A 2 15.39 7.41 -4.16
CA LYS A 2 14.73 6.11 -4.36
C LYS A 2 13.31 6.36 -4.90
N THR A 3 12.83 5.46 -5.74
CA THR A 3 11.42 5.40 -6.17
C THR A 3 10.69 4.34 -5.34
N PHE A 4 9.35 4.31 -5.37
CA PHE A 4 8.58 3.26 -4.67
C PHE A 4 9.00 1.84 -5.04
N LYS A 5 9.45 1.61 -6.29
CA LYS A 5 9.99 0.33 -6.76
C LYS A 5 11.20 -0.17 -5.96
N ASN A 6 11.89 0.72 -5.23
CA ASN A 6 13.07 0.39 -4.44
C ASN A 6 12.76 0.06 -2.97
N TYR A 7 11.50 0.11 -2.56
CA TYR A 7 11.07 -0.26 -1.21
C TYR A 7 10.35 -1.60 -1.22
N PRO A 8 10.41 -2.39 -0.13
CA PRO A 8 9.62 -3.60 0.01
C PRO A 8 8.13 -3.28 -0.11
N ILE A 9 7.42 -4.04 -0.94
CA ILE A 9 5.97 -3.85 -1.16
C ILE A 9 5.17 -3.92 0.15
N GLN A 10 5.65 -4.68 1.14
CA GLN A 10 5.02 -4.83 2.44
C GLN A 10 5.11 -3.57 3.30
N GLU A 11 6.24 -2.85 3.25
CA GLU A 11 6.35 -1.54 3.91
C GLU A 11 5.39 -0.54 3.27
N LEU A 12 5.31 -0.53 1.95
CA LEU A 12 4.45 0.38 1.21
C LEU A 12 2.96 0.11 1.48
N LYS A 13 2.54 -1.17 1.54
CA LYS A 13 1.18 -1.56 1.95
C LYS A 13 0.85 -1.10 3.37
N LEU A 14 1.77 -1.28 4.30
CA LEU A 14 1.59 -0.82 5.69
C LEU A 14 1.43 0.70 5.75
N ILE A 15 2.33 1.45 5.13
CA ILE A 15 2.29 2.92 5.11
C ILE A 15 0.98 3.39 4.46
N TYR A 16 0.59 2.80 3.34
CA TYR A 16 -0.68 3.10 2.67
C TYR A 16 -1.87 2.88 3.62
N ASN A 17 -1.95 1.72 4.27
CA ASN A 17 -3.05 1.40 5.19
C ASN A 17 -3.12 2.39 6.37
N VAL A 18 -1.97 2.74 6.95
CA VAL A 18 -1.91 3.70 8.05
C VAL A 18 -2.39 5.08 7.60
N LEU A 19 -1.89 5.59 6.47
CA LEU A 19 -2.27 6.91 5.96
C LEU A 19 -3.75 6.95 5.55
N HIS A 20 -4.22 5.91 4.86
CA HIS A 20 -5.61 5.82 4.42
C HIS A 20 -6.57 5.74 5.62
N ALA A 21 -6.20 5.05 6.71
CA ALA A 21 -7.01 5.02 7.93
C ALA A 21 -7.06 6.37 8.67
N GLN A 22 -6.10 7.26 8.43
CA GLN A 22 -6.05 8.59 9.03
C GLN A 22 -6.78 9.67 8.23
N LEU A 23 -7.28 9.37 7.02
CA LEU A 23 -8.05 10.32 6.20
C LEU A 23 -9.21 11.02 6.94
N PRO A 24 -10.00 10.34 7.81
CA PRO A 24 -11.06 11.00 8.57
C PRO A 24 -10.54 12.05 9.58
N ASN A 25 -9.32 11.89 10.08
CA ASN A 25 -8.69 12.78 11.05
C ASN A 25 -7.83 13.86 10.38
N HIS A 26 -7.35 13.57 9.17
CA HIS A 26 -6.41 14.39 8.40
C HIS A 26 -6.90 14.47 6.94
N PRO A 27 -7.97 15.22 6.66
CA PRO A 27 -8.52 15.33 5.31
C PRO A 27 -7.52 15.90 4.29
N GLU A 28 -6.52 16.66 4.73
CA GLU A 28 -5.40 17.14 3.91
C GLU A 28 -4.61 16.02 3.22
N LEU A 29 -4.68 14.79 3.72
CA LEU A 29 -4.06 13.63 3.09
C LEU A 29 -4.71 13.28 1.75
N ILE A 30 -5.98 13.63 1.51
CA ILE A 30 -6.68 13.40 0.23
C ILE A 30 -5.93 14.10 -0.92
N ASP A 31 -5.45 15.30 -0.67
CA ASP A 31 -4.74 16.13 -1.65
C ASP A 31 -3.24 15.88 -1.66
N SER A 32 -2.74 14.94 -0.85
CA SER A 32 -1.32 14.61 -0.79
C SER A 32 -0.87 13.91 -2.07
N GLU A 33 -0.04 14.58 -2.86
CA GLU A 33 0.58 14.00 -4.07
C GLU A 33 1.34 12.70 -3.76
N LEU A 34 2.03 12.65 -2.62
CA LEU A 34 2.75 11.45 -2.19
C LEU A 34 1.82 10.27 -1.92
N LEU A 35 0.69 10.50 -1.25
CA LEU A 35 -0.30 9.45 -0.98
C LEU A 35 -0.97 8.97 -2.27
N GLN A 36 -1.27 9.89 -3.20
CA GLN A 36 -1.83 9.56 -4.50
C GLN A 36 -0.85 8.72 -5.34
N ASP A 37 0.43 9.09 -5.37
CA ASP A 37 1.45 8.31 -6.08
C ASP A 37 1.67 6.94 -5.44
N LEU A 38 1.64 6.86 -4.10
CA LEU A 38 1.70 5.60 -3.38
C LEU A 38 0.49 4.71 -3.72
N GLN A 39 -0.72 5.26 -3.71
CA GLN A 39 -1.94 4.53 -4.06
C GLN A 39 -1.86 3.99 -5.49
N ARG A 40 -1.47 4.82 -6.46
CA ARG A 40 -1.29 4.38 -7.86
C ARG A 40 -0.28 3.25 -7.97
N PHE A 41 0.85 3.37 -7.26
CA PHE A 41 1.88 2.32 -7.25
C PHE A 41 1.35 1.00 -6.66
N ILE A 42 0.62 1.05 -5.54
CA ILE A 42 0.05 -0.14 -4.91
C ILE A 42 -0.99 -0.80 -5.81
N LEU A 43 -1.87 -0.02 -6.45
CA LEU A 43 -2.88 -0.55 -7.39
C LEU A 43 -2.21 -1.29 -8.56
N GLN A 44 -1.21 -0.68 -9.18
CA GLN A 44 -0.44 -1.32 -10.27
C GLN A 44 0.21 -2.65 -9.83
N GLN A 45 0.69 -2.72 -8.59
CA GLN A 45 1.30 -3.95 -8.05
C GLN A 45 0.26 -5.02 -7.71
N ALA A 46 -0.94 -4.64 -7.29
CA ALA A 46 -2.05 -5.57 -7.10
C ALA A 46 -2.50 -6.16 -8.44
N GLU A 47 -2.72 -5.31 -9.45
CA GLU A 47 -3.08 -5.74 -10.81
C GLU A 47 -2.01 -6.66 -11.40
N SER A 48 -0.72 -6.32 -11.24
CA SER A 48 0.40 -7.16 -11.69
C SER A 48 0.48 -8.51 -10.96
N ALA A 49 -0.09 -8.60 -9.75
CA ALA A 49 -0.21 -9.84 -8.98
C ALA A 49 -1.49 -10.62 -9.31
N GLY A 50 -2.31 -10.15 -10.26
CA GLY A 50 -3.57 -10.78 -10.66
C GLY A 50 -4.73 -10.55 -9.70
N VAL A 51 -4.62 -9.55 -8.81
CA VAL A 51 -5.67 -9.21 -7.84
C VAL A 51 -6.73 -8.37 -8.52
N ASP A 52 -8.00 -8.76 -8.38
CA ASP A 52 -9.11 -7.90 -8.78
C ASP A 52 -9.32 -6.77 -7.75
N ILE A 53 -8.79 -5.59 -8.06
CA ILE A 53 -8.91 -4.39 -7.23
C ILE A 53 -10.36 -3.85 -7.14
N ALA A 54 -11.26 -4.27 -8.04
CA ALA A 54 -12.67 -3.92 -7.98
C ALA A 54 -13.45 -4.79 -6.98
N GLN A 55 -12.88 -5.93 -6.54
CA GLN A 55 -13.44 -6.77 -5.48
C GLN A 55 -12.91 -6.33 -4.12
N PRO A 56 -13.73 -5.69 -3.25
CA PRO A 56 -13.24 -5.12 -1.99
C PRO A 56 -12.59 -6.14 -1.06
N ILE A 57 -13.09 -7.38 -1.07
CA ILE A 57 -12.57 -8.48 -0.24
C ILE A 57 -11.20 -8.92 -0.74
N GLU A 58 -11.04 -9.10 -2.05
CA GLU A 58 -9.79 -9.57 -2.64
C GLU A 58 -8.67 -8.53 -2.47
N TRP A 59 -9.01 -7.27 -2.75
CA TRP A 59 -8.16 -6.11 -2.48
C TRP A 59 -7.72 -6.03 -1.01
N ALA A 60 -8.68 -6.08 -0.08
CA ALA A 60 -8.39 -6.02 1.35
C ALA A 60 -7.49 -7.17 1.80
N ASN A 61 -7.77 -8.40 1.34
CA ASN A 61 -6.97 -9.58 1.62
C ASN A 61 -5.53 -9.41 1.11
N TRP A 62 -5.34 -8.92 -0.12
CA TRP A 62 -4.01 -8.71 -0.66
C TRP A 62 -3.24 -7.62 0.10
N LEU A 63 -3.89 -6.54 0.53
CA LEU A 63 -3.27 -5.47 1.30
C LEU A 63 -2.73 -5.94 2.66
N ILE A 64 -3.42 -6.86 3.33
CA ILE A 64 -3.00 -7.39 4.65
C ILE A 64 -2.11 -8.64 4.54
N THR A 65 -1.97 -9.22 3.35
CA THR A 65 -1.13 -10.40 3.14
C THR A 65 0.34 -10.02 3.20
N SER A 66 0.98 -10.39 4.31
CA SER A 66 2.42 -10.44 4.45
C SER A 66 2.98 -11.56 3.57
N ASN A 67 3.90 -11.23 2.65
CA ASN A 67 4.65 -12.25 1.93
C ASN A 67 5.48 -13.02 2.98
N PRO A 68 5.43 -14.35 3.10
CA PRO A 68 6.13 -15.10 4.15
C PRO A 68 7.65 -14.88 4.22
N ASN A 69 8.26 -14.29 3.18
CA ASN A 69 9.68 -13.93 3.14
C ASN A 69 10.04 -12.54 3.72
N THR A 70 9.08 -11.75 4.18
CA THR A 70 9.35 -10.48 4.87
C THR A 70 9.22 -10.66 6.39
N SER A 71 10.22 -11.30 6.97
CA SER A 71 10.53 -11.11 8.39
C SER A 71 11.20 -9.74 8.52
N PHE A 72 10.49 -8.76 9.06
CA PHE A 72 11.12 -7.53 9.53
C PHE A 72 12.20 -7.93 10.56
N PRO A 73 13.47 -7.50 10.41
CA PRO A 73 14.46 -7.73 11.44
C PRO A 73 13.94 -7.08 12.73
N LYS A 74 13.69 -7.89 13.76
CA LYS A 74 13.48 -7.39 15.11
C LYS A 74 14.82 -6.81 15.57
N GLY A 75 14.94 -5.50 15.51
CA GLY A 75 15.98 -4.75 16.22
C GLY A 75 15.74 -4.77 17.71
#